data_AF-A0A960VC20-F1
#
_entry.id   AF-A0A960VC20-F1
#
_cell.length_a   1.000
_cell.length_b   1.000
_cell.length_c   1.000
_cell.angle_alpha   90.00
_cell.angle_beta   90.00
_cell.angle_gamma   90.00
#
_symmetry.space_group_name_H-M   'P 1'
#
loop_
_entity.id
_entity.type
_entity.pdbx_description
1 polymer ?
#
loop_
_entity_poly.entity_id
_entity_poly.type
_entity_poly.pdbx_seq_one_letter_code
_entity_poly.pdbx_strand_id
1 'polypeptide(L)'
;MKVLKTPKEQFENLLDYPFKENYLEVDDGLFIHYVDEGQKENEVVLMLHGEPSWSYLYRKMIPPISKAGFRVIAPDLIGFGKSDKPVDQESYSYKNHLNWLESFLE
;
A
#
# COMPACT_ATOMS: atom_id res chain seq x y z
N MET A 1 14.33 2.25 14.85
CA MET A 1 12.89 2.47 15.15
C MET A 1 12.25 1.13 15.48
N LYS A 2 11.36 1.03 16.47
CA LYS A 2 10.62 -0.23 16.70
C LYS A 2 9.46 -0.30 15.71
N VAL A 3 9.39 -1.41 14.97
CA VAL A 3 8.39 -1.63 13.91
C VAL A 3 7.59 -2.89 14.23
N LEU A 4 6.27 -2.82 14.05
CA LEU A 4 5.37 -3.96 14.12
C LEU A 4 4.89 -4.34 12.72
N LYS A 5 4.67 -5.65 12.53
CA LYS A 5 4.01 -6.20 11.35
C LYS A 5 2.72 -6.86 11.78
N THR A 6 1.65 -6.59 11.05
CA THR A 6 0.36 -7.25 11.32
C THR A 6 0.48 -8.72 10.89
N PRO A 7 0.08 -9.70 11.72
CA PRO A 7 0.09 -11.11 11.34
C PRO A 7 -0.71 -11.35 10.06
N LYS A 8 -0.21 -12.20 9.16
CA LYS A 8 -0.83 -12.44 7.83
C LYS A 8 -2.27 -12.97 7.92
N GLU A 9 -2.54 -13.78 8.93
CA GLU A 9 -3.87 -14.32 9.27
C GLU A 9 -4.95 -13.25 9.47
N GLN A 10 -4.56 -12.01 9.84
CA GLN A 10 -5.51 -10.88 9.95
C GLN A 10 -6.03 -10.40 8.58
N PHE A 11 -5.42 -10.86 7.48
CA PHE A 11 -5.80 -10.52 6.11
C PHE A 11 -6.36 -11.72 5.32
N GLU A 12 -6.64 -12.83 5.99
CA GLU A 12 -7.31 -13.96 5.38
C GLU A 12 -8.81 -13.69 5.20
N ASN A 13 -9.41 -14.28 4.16
CA ASN A 13 -10.85 -14.23 3.90
C ASN A 13 -11.44 -12.81 3.75
N LEU A 14 -10.63 -11.86 3.28
CA LEU A 14 -11.10 -10.52 2.96
C LEU A 14 -12.04 -10.52 1.75
N LEU A 15 -13.25 -10.01 1.95
CA LEU A 15 -14.27 -9.94 0.90
C LEU A 15 -13.79 -9.05 -0.27
N ASP A 16 -13.84 -9.60 -1.48
CA ASP A 16 -13.52 -8.94 -2.75
C ASP A 16 -12.08 -8.36 -2.82
N TYR A 17 -11.12 -8.99 -2.14
CA TYR A 17 -9.73 -8.54 -2.13
C TYR A 17 -8.75 -9.64 -2.58
N PRO A 18 -8.84 -10.10 -3.85
CA PRO A 18 -8.05 -11.23 -4.35
C PRO A 18 -6.65 -10.82 -4.85
N PHE A 19 -6.14 -9.64 -4.45
CA PHE A 19 -4.92 -9.08 -5.01
C PHE A 19 -3.67 -9.75 -4.42
N LYS A 20 -2.67 -9.97 -5.28
CA LYS A 20 -1.36 -10.47 -4.85
C LYS A 20 -0.66 -9.45 -3.96
N GLU A 21 -0.04 -9.92 -2.89
CA GLU A 21 0.79 -9.05 -2.04
C GLU A 21 2.12 -8.74 -2.72
N ASN A 22 2.44 -7.46 -2.81
CA ASN A 22 3.76 -6.97 -3.19
C ASN A 22 4.28 -6.08 -2.07
N TYR A 23 5.60 -6.05 -1.89
CA TYR A 23 6.26 -5.23 -0.86
C TYR A 23 7.48 -4.54 -1.47
N LEU A 24 7.73 -3.30 -1.03
CA LEU A 24 8.92 -2.53 -1.38
C LEU A 24 9.52 -1.94 -0.10
N GLU A 25 10.84 -2.02 0.04
CA GLU A 25 11.56 -1.36 1.12
C GLU A 25 11.71 0.13 0.80
N VAL A 26 11.38 1.00 1.76
CA VAL A 26 11.38 2.47 1.58
C VAL A 26 12.26 3.22 2.57
N ASP A 27 12.73 2.56 3.63
CA ASP A 27 13.63 3.15 4.64
C ASP A 27 14.17 2.05 5.56
N ASP A 28 15.50 1.81 5.61
CA ASP A 28 16.21 0.88 6.52
C ASP A 28 15.35 -0.25 7.15
N GLY A 29 14.91 -1.21 6.33
CA GLY A 29 14.12 -2.37 6.76
C GLY A 29 12.60 -2.13 6.96
N LEU A 30 12.08 -0.97 6.55
CA LEU A 30 10.67 -0.59 6.58
C LEU A 30 10.02 -0.83 5.22
N PHE A 31 8.94 -1.60 5.20
CA PHE A 31 8.29 -2.05 3.96
C PHE A 31 6.89 -1.47 3.77
N ILE A 32 6.63 -0.96 2.56
CA ILE A 32 5.31 -0.65 2.04
C ILE A 32 4.74 -1.88 1.32
N HIS A 33 3.55 -2.31 1.71
CA HIS A 33 2.72 -3.20 0.90
C HIS A 33 2.03 -2.41 -0.22
N TYR A 34 1.87 -3.01 -1.40
CA TYR A 34 1.07 -2.41 -2.47
C TYR A 34 0.37 -3.46 -3.34
N VAL A 35 -0.79 -3.06 -3.87
CA VAL A 35 -1.46 -3.77 -4.97
C VAL A 35 -0.89 -3.29 -6.30
N ASP A 36 -0.66 -4.22 -7.22
CA ASP A 36 -0.19 -3.97 -8.59
C ASP A 36 -0.99 -4.84 -9.56
N GLU A 37 -1.97 -4.23 -10.23
CA GLU A 37 -2.91 -4.92 -11.12
C GLU A 37 -2.93 -4.27 -12.50
N GLY A 38 -3.06 -5.08 -13.56
CA GLY A 38 -2.94 -4.62 -14.95
C GLY A 38 -1.57 -4.94 -15.56
N GLN A 39 -1.37 -4.57 -16.83
CA GLN A 39 -0.10 -4.82 -17.54
C GLN A 39 0.95 -3.75 -17.17
N LYS A 40 2.22 -4.14 -17.12
CA LYS A 40 3.31 -3.26 -16.65
C LYS A 40 3.54 -2.06 -17.57
N GLU A 41 3.22 -2.23 -18.84
CA GLU A 41 3.41 -1.27 -19.93
C GLU A 41 2.27 -0.24 -20.03
N ASN A 42 1.16 -0.47 -19.31
CA ASN A 42 0.00 0.42 -19.33
C ASN A 42 0.26 1.69 -18.52
N GLU A 43 -0.48 2.75 -18.86
CA GLU A 43 -0.49 3.99 -18.08
C GLU A 43 -0.94 3.73 -16.64
N VAL A 44 -0.25 4.34 -15.67
CA VAL A 44 -0.43 4.07 -14.25
C VAL A 44 -1.48 4.99 -13.63
N VAL A 45 -2.41 4.39 -12.90
CA VAL A 45 -3.31 5.05 -11.96
C VAL A 45 -2.84 4.73 -10.54
N LEU A 46 -2.31 5.73 -9.85
CA LEU A 46 -1.89 5.65 -8.45
C LEU A 46 -3.08 5.96 -7.53
N MET A 47 -3.43 5.03 -6.63
CA MET A 47 -4.54 5.17 -5.68
C MET A 47 -4.01 5.29 -4.25
N LEU A 48 -3.93 6.53 -3.76
CA LEU A 48 -3.46 6.83 -2.40
C LEU A 48 -4.62 6.91 -1.43
N HIS A 49 -4.67 5.99 -0.47
CA HIS A 49 -5.66 6.02 0.59
C HIS A 49 -5.32 7.13 1.62
N GLY A 50 -6.26 7.42 2.51
CA GLY A 50 -6.05 8.33 3.64
C GLY A 50 -6.35 7.66 4.98
N GLU A 51 -6.53 8.47 6.01
CA GLU A 51 -6.87 8.05 7.38
C GLU A 51 -8.32 7.53 7.49
N PRO A 52 -8.62 6.43 8.24
CA PRO A 52 -7.74 5.38 8.78
C PRO A 52 -7.76 4.13 7.87
N SER A 53 -7.80 4.34 6.56
CA SER A 53 -8.07 3.29 5.57
C SER A 53 -6.77 2.63 5.06
N TRP A 54 -6.91 1.77 4.04
CA TRP A 54 -5.80 1.14 3.32
C TRP A 54 -6.28 0.73 1.92
N SER A 55 -5.43 0.12 1.09
CA SER A 55 -5.73 -0.26 -0.31
C SER A 55 -7.01 -1.09 -0.48
N TYR A 56 -7.48 -1.78 0.57
CA TYR A 56 -8.82 -2.42 0.60
C TYR A 56 -9.98 -1.48 0.26
N LEU A 57 -9.85 -0.19 0.55
CA LEU A 57 -10.81 0.85 0.17
C LEU A 57 -11.07 0.86 -1.34
N TYR A 58 -10.02 0.63 -2.13
CA TYR A 58 -10.06 0.70 -3.59
C TYR A 58 -10.45 -0.61 -4.27
N ARG A 59 -10.73 -1.69 -3.54
CA ARG A 59 -10.96 -3.03 -4.12
C ARG A 59 -12.07 -3.11 -5.16
N LYS A 60 -13.05 -2.20 -5.11
CA LYS A 60 -14.14 -2.09 -6.09
C LYS A 60 -13.80 -1.22 -7.30
N MET A 61 -12.77 -0.38 -7.18
CA MET A 61 -12.26 0.51 -8.21
C MET A 61 -11.14 -0.14 -9.03
N ILE A 62 -10.29 -0.94 -8.38
CA ILE A 62 -9.15 -1.61 -9.02
C ILE A 62 -9.60 -2.47 -10.23
N PRO A 63 -10.57 -3.41 -10.13
CA PRO A 63 -10.93 -4.27 -11.26
C PRO A 63 -11.48 -3.55 -12.50
N PRO A 64 -12.42 -2.57 -12.40
CA PRO A 64 -12.89 -1.89 -13.61
C PRO A 64 -11.80 -1.02 -14.25
N ILE A 65 -10.90 -0.41 -13.46
CA ILE A 65 -9.83 0.44 -14.00
C ILE A 65 -8.75 -0.40 -14.68
N SER A 66 -8.33 -1.53 -14.07
CA SER A 66 -7.37 -2.43 -14.72
C SER A 66 -7.94 -3.05 -16.00
N LYS A 67 -9.23 -3.43 -16.01
CA LYS A 67 -9.92 -3.91 -17.23
C LYS A 67 -10.07 -2.84 -18.31
N ALA A 68 -10.06 -1.56 -17.95
CA ALA A 68 -10.09 -0.45 -18.90
C ALA A 68 -8.73 -0.20 -19.58
N GLY A 69 -7.69 -0.98 -19.25
CA GLY A 69 -6.38 -0.87 -19.89
C GLY A 69 -5.37 -0.02 -19.13
N PHE A 70 -5.61 0.27 -17.85
CA PHE A 70 -4.65 0.94 -16.97
C PHE A 70 -3.90 -0.06 -16.09
N ARG A 71 -2.72 0.33 -15.61
CA ARG A 71 -2.08 -0.33 -14.46
C ARG A 71 -2.50 0.40 -13.19
N VAL A 72 -2.91 -0.32 -12.16
CA VAL A 72 -3.31 0.25 -10.89
C VAL A 72 -2.27 -0.07 -9.83
N ILE A 73 -1.72 0.97 -9.21
CA ILE A 73 -0.83 0.86 -8.05
C ILE A 73 -1.56 1.44 -6.84
N ALA A 74 -1.75 0.65 -5.78
CA ALA A 74 -2.39 1.11 -4.54
C ALA A 74 -1.52 0.72 -3.33
N PRO A 75 -0.62 1.61 -2.87
CA PRO A 75 0.20 1.37 -1.68
C PRO A 75 -0.59 1.54 -0.39
N ASP A 76 -0.23 0.77 0.62
CA ASP A 76 -0.60 1.04 2.00
C ASP A 76 0.45 1.96 2.62
N LEU A 77 0.06 3.15 3.06
CA LEU A 77 0.94 4.05 3.79
C LEU A 77 1.51 3.35 5.04
N ILE A 78 2.77 3.65 5.39
CA ILE A 78 3.39 3.19 6.64
C ILE A 78 2.45 3.49 7.81
N GLY A 79 2.23 2.51 8.68
CA GLY A 79 1.24 2.56 9.77
C GLY A 79 -0.11 1.92 9.44
N PHE A 80 -0.42 1.67 8.17
CA PHE A 80 -1.73 1.19 7.72
C PHE A 80 -1.66 -0.14 6.99
N GLY A 81 -2.82 -0.75 6.76
CA GLY A 81 -2.99 -1.94 5.94
C GLY A 81 -2.00 -3.05 6.26
N LYS A 82 -1.37 -3.60 5.22
CA LYS A 82 -0.34 -4.64 5.35
C LYS A 82 1.08 -4.08 5.46
N SER A 83 1.26 -2.76 5.37
CA SER A 83 2.55 -2.11 5.56
C SER A 83 3.03 -2.20 6.99
N ASP A 84 4.33 -2.02 7.15
CA ASP A 84 5.00 -1.94 8.44
C ASP A 84 4.49 -0.74 9.26
N LYS A 85 4.51 -0.90 10.58
CA LYS A 85 3.91 0.07 11.53
C LYS A 85 4.92 0.46 12.61
N PRO A 86 5.60 1.60 12.47
CA PRO A 86 6.33 2.22 13.56
C PRO A 86 5.49 2.31 14.84
N VAL A 87 6.09 1.99 15.98
CA VAL A 87 5.39 2.04 17.28
C VAL A 87 5.33 3.46 17.83
N ASP A 88 6.41 4.21 17.61
CA ASP A 88 6.60 5.55 18.18
C ASP A 88 5.80 6.57 17.37
N GLN A 89 4.91 7.31 18.02
CA GLN A 89 4.02 8.28 17.36
C GLN A 89 4.79 9.38 16.62
N GLU A 90 5.96 9.74 17.13
CA GLU A 90 6.86 10.74 16.55
C GLU A 90 7.40 10.32 15.16
N SER A 91 7.33 9.02 14.85
CA SER A 91 7.65 8.50 13.52
C SER A 91 6.65 8.99 12.47
N TYR A 92 5.41 9.25 12.88
CA TYR A 92 4.33 9.69 11.98
C TYR A 92 4.28 11.21 11.93
N SER A 93 5.06 11.76 11.00
CA SER A 93 4.97 13.16 10.61
C SER A 93 4.57 13.28 9.14
N TYR A 94 3.99 14.42 8.76
CA TYR A 94 3.68 14.69 7.35
C TYR A 94 4.92 14.51 6.46
N LYS A 95 6.07 14.99 6.93
CA LYS A 95 7.35 14.86 6.23
C LYS A 95 7.76 13.40 6.04
N ASN A 96 7.64 12.57 7.09
CA ASN A 96 8.01 11.17 6.98
C ASN A 96 7.09 10.41 6.02
N HIS A 97 5.78 10.66 6.07
CA HIS A 97 4.85 10.09 5.08
C HIS A 97 5.19 10.50 3.64
N LEU A 98 5.58 11.75 3.42
CA LEU A 98 6.02 12.20 2.11
C LEU A 98 7.30 11.47 1.69
N ASN A 99 8.32 11.41 2.55
CA ASN A 99 9.58 10.74 2.24
C ASN A 99 9.39 9.25 1.89
N TRP A 100 8.58 8.52 2.66
CA TRP A 100 8.31 7.11 2.38
C TRP A 100 7.54 6.92 1.07
N LEU A 101 6.63 7.85 0.74
CA LEU A 101 5.91 7.82 -0.53
C LEU A 101 6.82 8.18 -1.70
N GLU A 102 7.71 9.17 -1.55
CA GLU A 102 8.71 9.52 -2.56
C GLU A 102 9.63 8.33 -2.85
N SER A 103 10.17 7.68 -1.81
CA SER A 103 10.99 6.47 -1.96
C SER A 103 10.22 5.30 -2.59
N PHE A 104 8.89 5.26 -2.46
CA PHE A 104 8.08 4.23 -3.12
C PHE A 104 7.88 4.49 -4.62
N LEU A 105 7.98 5.75 -5.06
CA LEU A 105 7.75 6.16 -6.45
C LEU A 105 9.01 6.14 -7.32
N GLU A 106 10.20 6.12 -6.71
CA GLU A 106 11.50 6.00 -7.39
C GLU A 106 11.79 4.56 -7.88
#